data_AF-A0A529R360-F1
#
_entry.id   AF-A0A529R360-F1
#
_cell.length_a   1.000
_cell.length_b   1.000
_cell.length_c   1.000
_cell.angle_alpha   90.00
_cell.angle_beta   90.00
_cell.angle_gamma   90.00
#
_symmetry.space_group_name_H-M   'P 1'
#
loop_
_entity.id
_entity.type
_entity.pdbx_description
1 polymer ?
#
loop_
_entity_poly.entity_id
_entity_poly.type
_entity_poly.pdbx_seq_one_letter_code
_entity_poly.pdbx_strand_id
1 'polypeptide(L)' 'NRPDDEQPGQPSAESVKAAAEAAGLAFRYIPVISGQITMDNVEDQAAALDELEGPVFAYCRSGARCTNLYGLIQQQRG' A
#
# COMPACT_ATOMS: atom_id res chain seq x y z
N ASN A 1 0.31 2.13 -0.49
CA ASN A 1 0.21 3.01 0.71
C ASN A 1 0.31 4.51 0.41
N ARG A 2 0.33 4.94 -0.85
CA ARG A 2 0.34 6.37 -1.21
C ARG A 2 -1.10 6.87 -1.38
N PRO A 3 -1.52 7.95 -0.68
CA PRO A 3 -2.76 8.64 -1.00
C PRO A 3 -2.61 9.48 -2.27
N ASP A 4 -3.74 9.75 -2.93
CA ASP A 4 -3.81 10.71 -4.02
C ASP A 4 -3.49 12.15 -3.56
N ASP A 5 -3.08 12.98 -4.51
CA ASP A 5 -2.74 14.41 -4.36
C ASP A 5 -1.69 14.79 -3.29
N GLU A 6 -0.83 13.85 -2.87
CA GLU A 6 0.24 14.13 -1.89
C GLU A 6 1.36 15.03 -2.46
N GLN A 7 1.59 15.05 -3.78
CA GLN A 7 2.63 15.84 -4.43
C GLN A 7 2.24 16.25 -5.86
N PRO A 8 2.62 17.46 -6.33
CA PRO A 8 2.47 17.84 -7.73
C PRO A 8 3.14 16.85 -8.68
N GLY A 9 2.42 16.45 -9.73
CA GLY A 9 2.91 15.52 -10.75
C GLY A 9 2.94 14.06 -10.33
N GLN A 10 2.38 13.70 -9.17
CA GLN A 10 2.23 12.29 -8.82
C GLN A 10 1.17 11.60 -9.72
N PRO A 11 1.40 10.34 -10.13
CA PRO A 11 0.34 9.54 -10.73
C PRO A 11 -0.81 9.33 -9.73
N SER A 12 -2.05 9.35 -10.22
CA SER A 12 -3.21 8.96 -9.41
C SER A 12 -3.21 7.46 -9.15
N ALA A 13 -3.82 7.02 -8.05
CA ALA A 13 -4.00 5.62 -7.73
C ALA A 13 -4.73 4.87 -8.86
N GLU A 14 -5.70 5.52 -9.51
CA GLU A 14 -6.40 4.97 -10.68
C GLU A 14 -5.45 4.72 -11.86
N SER A 15 -4.57 5.68 -12.17
CA SER A 15 -3.59 5.50 -13.26
C SER A 15 -2.60 4.37 -12.97
N VAL A 16 -2.16 4.23 -11.71
CA VAL A 16 -1.28 3.13 -11.29
C VAL A 16 -2.01 1.79 -11.33
N LYS A 17 -3.28 1.76 -10.89
CA LYS A 17 -4.13 0.58 -10.98
C LYS A 17 -4.24 0.09 -12.41
N ALA A 18 -4.59 0.97 -13.35
CA ALA A 18 -4.71 0.62 -14.76
C ALA A 18 -3.39 0.06 -15.34
N ALA A 19 -2.25 0.66 -14.98
CA ALA A 19 -0.94 0.17 -15.40
C ALA A 19 -0.59 -1.20 -14.79
N ALA A 20 -0.91 -1.43 -13.51
CA ALA A 20 -0.71 -2.71 -12.84
C ALA A 20 -1.58 -3.81 -13.47
N GLU A 21 -2.86 -3.55 -13.69
CA GLU A 21 -3.80 -4.49 -14.30
C GLU A 21 -3.39 -4.81 -15.76
N ALA A 22 -2.95 -3.81 -16.53
CA ALA A 22 -2.42 -4.02 -17.88
C ALA A 22 -1.15 -4.90 -17.90
N ALA A 23 -0.38 -4.92 -16.80
CA ALA A 23 0.77 -5.79 -16.60
C ALA A 23 0.40 -7.16 -16.00
N GLY A 24 -0.89 -7.45 -15.80
CA GLY A 24 -1.36 -8.70 -15.17
C GLY A 24 -1.17 -8.75 -13.66
N LEU A 25 -0.97 -7.60 -13.00
CA LEU A 25 -0.79 -7.50 -11.56
C LEU A 25 -2.10 -7.08 -10.88
N ALA A 26 -2.42 -7.72 -9.76
CA ALA A 26 -3.49 -7.27 -8.88
C ALA A 26 -3.10 -5.97 -8.16
N PHE A 27 -4.09 -5.11 -7.88
CA PHE A 27 -3.88 -3.82 -7.23
C PHE A 27 -4.77 -3.64 -6.01
N ARG A 28 -4.20 -3.17 -4.90
CA ARG A 28 -4.92 -2.79 -3.68
C ARG A 28 -4.61 -1.34 -3.32
N TYR A 29 -5.66 -0.57 -3.09
CA TYR A 29 -5.55 0.83 -2.67
C TYR A 29 -5.76 0.96 -1.17
N ILE A 30 -4.67 1.21 -0.44
CA ILE A 30 -4.67 1.41 1.01
C ILE A 30 -3.95 2.74 1.28
N PRO A 31 -4.64 3.88 1.19
CA PRO A 31 -4.02 5.19 1.36
C PRO A 31 -3.65 5.45 2.81
N VAL A 32 -2.41 5.88 3.05
CA VAL A 32 -1.91 6.17 4.41
C VAL A 32 -1.34 7.57 4.46
N ILE A 33 -1.94 8.41 5.30
CA ILE A 33 -1.47 9.78 5.51
C ILE A 33 -0.17 9.75 6.32
N SER A 34 0.79 10.58 5.92
CA SER A 34 2.10 10.64 6.59
C SER A 34 1.95 10.98 8.08
N GLY A 35 2.53 10.16 8.95
CA GLY A 35 2.44 10.32 10.41
C GLY A 35 1.11 9.89 11.04
N GLN A 36 0.17 9.35 10.24
CA GLN A 36 -1.16 8.96 10.69
C GLN A 36 -1.47 7.52 10.24
N ILE A 37 -0.63 6.57 10.64
CA ILE A 37 -0.93 5.14 10.46
C ILE A 37 -2.02 4.76 11.47
N THR A 38 -3.07 4.10 10.99
CA THR A 38 -4.17 3.58 11.79
C THR A 38 -4.13 2.05 11.87
N MET A 39 -4.85 1.45 12.82
CA MET A 39 -5.00 0.00 12.88
C MET A 39 -5.76 -0.54 11.66
N ASP A 40 -6.75 0.18 11.15
CA ASP A 40 -7.45 -0.18 9.91
C ASP A 40 -6.46 -0.32 8.74
N ASN A 41 -5.46 0.58 8.64
CA ASN A 41 -4.43 0.45 7.60
C ASN A 41 -3.55 -0.80 7.77
N VAL A 42 -3.30 -1.23 9.02
CA VAL A 42 -2.53 -2.44 9.32
C VAL A 42 -3.35 -3.67 8.91
N GLU A 43 -4.63 -3.71 9.29
CA GLU A 43 -5.55 -4.80 8.97
C GLU A 43 -5.79 -4.93 7.46
N ASP A 44 -6.06 -3.81 6.77
CA ASP A 44 -6.25 -3.78 5.33
C ASP A 44 -5.00 -4.29 4.59
N GLN A 45 -3.80 -3.91 5.04
CA GLN A 45 -2.57 -4.35 4.41
C GLN A 45 -2.22 -5.80 4.77
N ALA A 46 -2.55 -6.26 5.98
CA ALA A 46 -2.42 -7.66 6.35
C ALA A 46 -3.33 -8.55 5.48
N ALA A 47 -4.60 -8.16 5.31
CA ALA A 47 -5.53 -8.86 4.42
C ALA A 47 -5.02 -8.88 2.98
N ALA A 48 -4.52 -7.75 2.46
CA ALA A 48 -3.93 -7.70 1.12
C ALA A 48 -2.70 -8.64 0.97
N LEU A 49 -1.87 -8.80 2.00
CA LEU A 49 -0.73 -9.72 1.96
C LEU A 49 -1.15 -11.19 1.97
N ASP A 50 -2.30 -11.52 2.56
CA ASP A 50 -2.81 -12.90 2.62
C ASP A 50 -3.63 -13.26 1.37
N GLU A 51 -4.33 -12.29 0.76
CA GLU A 51 -5.18 -12.50 -0.40
C GLU A 51 -4.45 -12.43 -1.74
N LEU A 52 -3.41 -11.60 -1.86
CA LEU A 52 -2.69 -11.40 -3.12
C LEU A 52 -1.67 -12.50 -3.37
N GLU A 53 -1.58 -12.97 -4.62
CA GLU A 53 -0.51 -13.85 -5.04
C GLU A 53 0.84 -13.12 -4.96
N GLY A 54 1.75 -13.67 -4.16
CA GLY A 54 3.06 -13.09 -3.93
C GLY A 54 4.02 -13.28 -5.12
N PRO A 55 5.06 -12.43 -5.23
CA PRO A 55 5.47 -11.40 -4.27
C PRO A 55 4.64 -10.11 -4.36
N VAL A 56 4.33 -9.51 -3.21
CA VAL A 56 3.58 -8.24 -3.12
C VAL A 56 4.53 -7.04 -3.11
N PHE A 57 4.27 -6.06 -3.98
CA PHE A 57 5.00 -4.79 -4.01
C PHE A 57 4.16 -3.65 -3.41
N ALA A 58 4.58 -3.13 -2.25
CA ALA A 58 3.94 -2.01 -1.59
C ALA A 58 4.75 -0.73 -1.75
N TYR A 59 4.11 0.37 -2.19
CA TYR A 59 4.78 1.66 -2.39
C TYR A 59 4.09 2.85 -1.69
N CYS A 60 4.90 3.86 -1.38
CA CYS A 60 4.50 5.20 -0.96
C CYS A 60 5.46 6.23 -1.58
N ARG A 61 5.56 7.46 -1.08
CA ARG A 61 6.54 8.44 -1.59
C ARG A 61 8.01 8.02 -1.42
N SER A 62 8.37 7.46 -0.27
CA SER A 62 9.76 7.14 0.10
C SER A 62 9.97 5.71 0.61
N GLY A 63 8.95 4.87 0.53
CA GLY A 63 8.95 3.51 1.11
C GLY A 63 8.64 3.44 2.62
N ALA A 64 8.94 4.48 3.40
CA ALA A 64 8.84 4.45 4.86
C ALA A 64 7.49 4.00 5.44
N ARG A 65 6.36 4.44 4.86
CA ARG A 65 5.02 4.01 5.32
C ARG A 65 4.81 2.50 5.13
N CYS A 66 5.22 1.97 3.98
CA CYS A 66 5.11 0.54 3.68
C CYS A 66 5.94 -0.28 4.66
N THR A 67 7.17 0.17 4.93
CA THR A 67 8.08 -0.48 5.90
C THR A 67 7.47 -0.48 7.30
N ASN A 68 6.94 0.65 7.76
CA ASN A 68 6.33 0.75 9.09
C ASN A 68 5.08 -0.13 9.20
N LEU A 69 4.19 -0.11 8.20
CA LEU A 69 3.00 -0.98 8.18
C LEU A 69 3.40 -2.45 8.21
N TYR A 70 4.37 -2.85 7.38
CA TYR A 70 4.85 -4.22 7.38
C TYR A 70 5.40 -4.64 8.74
N GLY A 71 6.19 -3.78 9.41
CA GLY A 71 6.69 -4.03 10.76
C GLY A 71 5.57 -4.22 11.79
N LEU A 72 4.53 -3.39 11.74
CA LEU A 72 3.36 -3.52 12.62
C LEU A 72 2.60 -4.83 12.37
N ILE A 73 2.43 -5.23 11.10
CA ILE A 73 1.80 -6.52 10.74
C ILE A 73 2.63 -7.68 11.28
N GLN A 74 3.96 -7.65 11.15
CA GLN A 74 4.81 -8.70 11.70
C GLN A 74 4.69 -8.79 13.23
N GLN A 75 4.59 -7.64 13.92
CA GLN A 75 4.36 -7.61 15.37
C GLN A 75 2.97 -8.13 15.77
N GLN A 76 1.94 -7.91 14.95
CA GLN A 76 0.58 -8.41 15.20
C GLN A 76 0.47 -9.93 15.00
N ARG A 77 1.26 -10.49 14.07
CA ARG A 77 1.25 -11.92 13.71
C ARG A 77 2.13 -12.79 14.59
N GLY A 78 3.14 -12.21 15.24
CA GLY A 78 4.06 -12.88 16.17
C GLY A 78 3.52 -12.93 17.59
#